data_AF-A0A1Y3EW10-F1
#
_entry.id   AF-A0A1Y3EW10-F1
#
_cell.length_a   1.000
_cell.length_b   1.000
_cell.length_c   1.000
_cell.angle_alpha   90.00
_cell.angle_beta   90.00
_cell.angle_gamma   90.00
#
_symmetry.space_group_name_H-M   'P 1'
#
loop_
_entity.id
_entity.type
_entity.pdbx_description
1 polymer ?
#
loop_
_entity_poly.entity_id
_entity_poly.type
_entity_poly.pdbx_seq_one_letter_code
_entity_poly.pdbx_strand_id
1 'polypeptide(L)'
;VSVAFGAPIGGVLFSLEEASYYFPLKTLWRSFFCALIAGLILKFINPFGTDQTSLFAVDYPMRWSYIELIPFISLGIFGGVIGTIFIKCNICWCRFRKSSTLGDYPIAEVLSITFITALLSFPNEYTR
;
A
#
# COMPACT_ATOMS: atom_id res chain seq x y z
N VAL A 1 3.54 -8.64 -0.26
CA VAL A 1 2.21 -8.23 0.26
C VAL A 1 1.92 -8.85 1.62
N SER A 2 1.87 -10.18 1.78
CA SER A 2 1.58 -10.84 3.08
C SER A 2 2.41 -10.30 4.25
N VAL A 3 3.74 -10.29 4.15
CA VAL A 3 4.65 -9.84 5.23
C VAL A 3 4.50 -8.35 5.54
N ALA A 4 4.24 -7.50 4.54
CA ALA A 4 4.13 -6.06 4.73
C ALA A 4 2.88 -5.66 5.53
N PHE A 5 1.79 -6.44 5.40
CA PHE A 5 0.50 -6.12 6.01
C PHE A 5 0.05 -7.13 7.07
N GLY A 6 0.80 -8.23 7.29
CA GLY A 6 0.40 -9.31 8.19
C GLY A 6 -0.84 -10.10 7.73
N ALA A 7 -1.21 -10.01 6.44
CA ALA A 7 -2.44 -10.57 5.89
C ALA A 7 -2.14 -11.64 4.81
N PRO A 8 -1.93 -12.92 5.19
CA PRO A 8 -1.51 -13.97 4.25
C PRO A 8 -2.56 -14.31 3.20
N ILE A 9 -3.85 -14.37 3.58
CA ILE A 9 -4.96 -14.62 2.64
C ILE A 9 -5.06 -13.47 1.63
N GLY A 10 -5.07 -12.23 2.11
CA GLY A 10 -5.14 -11.04 1.25
C GLY A 10 -3.97 -10.96 0.27
N GLY A 11 -2.76 -11.32 0.71
CA GLY A 11 -1.59 -11.37 -0.18
C GLY A 11 -1.71 -12.40 -1.31
N VAL A 12 -2.33 -13.55 -1.07
CA VAL A 12 -2.58 -14.56 -2.12
C VAL A 12 -3.70 -14.10 -3.04
N LEU A 13 -4.81 -13.60 -2.50
CA LEU A 13 -5.92 -13.08 -3.31
C LEU A 13 -5.46 -11.96 -4.23
N PHE A 14 -4.63 -11.04 -3.73
CA PHE A 14 -4.02 -10.00 -4.56
C PHE A 14 -3.17 -10.57 -5.71
N SER A 15 -2.40 -11.63 -5.46
CA SER A 15 -1.63 -12.29 -6.53
C SER A 15 -2.52 -13.00 -7.55
N LEU A 16 -3.71 -13.47 -7.16
CA LEU A 16 -4.71 -14.02 -8.09
C LEU A 16 -5.32 -12.92 -8.95
N GLU A 17 -5.66 -11.79 -8.35
CA GLU A 17 -6.33 -10.67 -9.02
C GLU A 17 -5.41 -9.96 -10.02
N GLU A 18 -4.15 -9.69 -9.64
CA GLU A 18 -3.25 -8.86 -10.44
C GLU A 18 -2.28 -9.65 -11.32
N ALA A 19 -1.74 -10.79 -10.85
CA ALA A 19 -0.58 -11.41 -11.50
C ALA A 19 -0.93 -12.53 -12.50
N SER A 20 -2.14 -13.11 -12.45
CA SER A 20 -2.41 -14.33 -13.20
C SER A 20 -3.88 -14.50 -13.60
N TYR A 21 -4.14 -14.66 -14.91
CA TYR A 21 -5.47 -14.98 -15.44
C TYR A 21 -5.98 -16.38 -15.04
N TYR A 22 -5.06 -17.34 -14.88
CA TYR A 22 -5.38 -18.69 -14.44
C TYR A 22 -4.39 -19.15 -13.38
N PHE A 23 -4.91 -19.55 -12.21
CA PHE A 23 -4.09 -20.01 -11.09
C PHE A 23 -4.45 -21.45 -10.71
N PRO A 24 -3.58 -22.44 -10.99
CA PRO A 24 -3.87 -23.82 -10.64
C PRO A 24 -3.89 -23.98 -9.11
N LEU A 25 -4.81 -24.81 -8.62
CA LEU A 25 -5.02 -25.04 -7.18
C LEU A 25 -3.74 -25.48 -6.43
N LYS A 26 -2.85 -26.23 -7.12
CA LYS A 26 -1.55 -26.64 -6.57
C LYS A 26 -0.64 -25.44 -6.28
N THR A 27 -0.67 -24.40 -7.12
CA THR A 27 0.10 -23.18 -6.90
C THR A 27 -0.56 -22.31 -5.83
N LEU A 28 -1.90 -22.27 -5.77
CA LEU A 28 -2.66 -21.59 -4.71
C LEU A 28 -2.28 -22.08 -3.32
N TRP A 29 -2.27 -23.38 -3.14
CA TRP A 29 -1.91 -23.96 -1.84
C TRP A 29 -0.45 -23.67 -1.47
N ARG A 30 0.47 -23.76 -2.43
CA ARG A 30 1.90 -23.50 -2.21
C ARG A 30 2.16 -22.03 -1.88
N SER A 31 1.52 -21.10 -2.57
CA SER A 31 1.67 -19.65 -2.30
C SER A 31 1.03 -19.27 -0.96
N PHE A 32 -0.12 -19.86 -0.62
CA PHE A 32 -0.74 -19.68 0.68
C PHE A 32 0.13 -20.17 1.83
N PHE A 33 0.68 -21.38 1.72
CA PHE A 33 1.58 -21.93 2.74
C PHE A 33 2.84 -21.05 2.93
N CYS A 34 3.43 -20.60 1.82
CA CYS A 34 4.56 -19.68 1.86
C CYS A 34 4.20 -18.34 2.54
N ALA A 35 3.06 -17.75 2.18
CA ALA A 35 2.58 -16.49 2.76
C ALA A 35 2.31 -16.62 4.27
N LEU A 36 1.81 -17.79 4.71
CA LEU A 36 1.54 -18.10 6.11
C LEU A 36 2.83 -18.26 6.91
N ILE A 37 3.80 -19.04 6.40
CA ILE A 37 5.11 -19.18 7.06
C ILE A 37 5.81 -17.83 7.18
N ALA A 38 5.78 -17.02 6.12
CA ALA A 38 6.41 -15.71 6.16
C ALA A 38 5.78 -14.77 7.22
N GLY A 39 4.45 -14.79 7.36
CA GLY A 39 3.76 -14.05 8.42
C GLY A 39 4.06 -14.60 9.82
N LEU A 40 4.18 -15.92 9.96
CA LEU A 40 4.53 -16.58 11.22
C LEU A 40 5.95 -16.23 11.66
N ILE A 41 6.92 -16.25 10.75
CA ILE A 41 8.31 -15.85 11.02
C ILE A 41 8.36 -14.39 11.47
N LEU A 42 7.64 -13.49 10.80
CA LEU A 42 7.58 -12.08 11.19
C LEU A 42 7.01 -11.93 12.62
N LYS A 43 5.95 -12.67 12.95
CA LYS A 43 5.38 -12.69 14.30
C LYS A 43 6.38 -13.21 15.35
N PHE A 44 7.17 -14.23 15.01
CA PHE A 44 8.19 -14.76 15.92
C PHE A 44 9.36 -13.81 16.16
N ILE A 45 9.81 -13.09 15.12
CA ILE A 45 10.89 -12.11 15.26
C ILE A 45 10.41 -10.92 16.11
N ASN A 46 9.14 -10.54 15.99
CA ASN A 46 8.53 -9.41 16.68
C ASN A 46 9.42 -8.15 16.70
N PRO A 47 9.74 -7.57 15.53
CA PRO A 47 10.69 -6.45 15.45
C PRO A 47 10.22 -5.18 16.18
N PHE A 48 8.91 -5.06 16.48
CA PHE A 48 8.33 -3.89 17.13
C PHE A 48 8.01 -4.13 18.61
N GLY A 49 8.17 -5.34 19.14
CA GLY A 49 7.82 -5.69 20.51
C GLY A 49 6.30 -5.66 20.82
N THR A 50 5.46 -5.49 19.80
CA THR A 50 4.00 -5.46 19.92
C THR A 50 3.45 -6.85 19.60
N ASP A 51 2.65 -7.44 20.49
CA ASP A 51 2.01 -8.75 20.27
C ASP A 51 0.91 -8.76 19.19
N GLN A 52 0.71 -7.61 18.51
CA GLN A 52 -0.26 -7.45 17.44
C GLN A 52 0.29 -7.96 16.11
N THR A 53 -0.54 -8.72 15.39
CA THR A 53 -0.14 -9.38 14.14
C THR A 53 -0.20 -8.48 12.91
N SER A 54 -0.81 -7.30 13.02
CA SER A 54 -0.88 -6.29 11.95
C SER A 54 -0.38 -4.94 12.46
N LEU A 55 0.29 -4.19 11.57
CA LEU A 55 0.93 -2.90 11.90
C LEU A 55 -0.09 -1.80 12.28
N PHE A 56 -1.37 -2.03 12.01
CA PHE A 56 -2.47 -1.07 12.20
C PHE A 56 -3.68 -1.74 12.88
N ALA A 57 -3.47 -2.46 13.97
CA ALA A 57 -4.57 -3.02 14.73
C ALA A 57 -5.28 -1.92 15.54
N VAL A 58 -6.56 -1.71 15.28
CA VAL A 58 -7.39 -0.78 16.03
C VAL A 58 -8.68 -1.46 16.44
N ASP A 59 -8.89 -1.57 17.75
CA ASP A 59 -10.09 -2.17 18.32
C ASP A 59 -11.12 -1.08 18.62
N TYR A 60 -12.12 -0.95 17.74
CA TYR A 60 -13.26 -0.08 17.97
C TYR A 60 -14.44 -0.88 18.56
N PRO A 61 -15.00 -0.47 19.72
CA PRO A 61 -16.14 -1.17 20.32
C PRO A 61 -17.49 -0.86 19.65
N MET A 62 -17.54 0.16 18.77
CA MET A 62 -18.76 0.62 18.12
C MET A 62 -19.09 -0.23 16.90
N ARG A 63 -20.35 -0.68 16.81
CA ARG A 63 -20.86 -1.42 15.65
C ARG A 63 -21.41 -0.42 14.62
N TRP A 64 -21.13 -0.67 13.34
CA TRP A 64 -21.63 0.16 12.26
C TRP A 64 -23.15 0.03 12.10
N SER A 65 -23.79 1.11 11.65
CA SER A 65 -25.23 1.15 11.38
C SER A 65 -25.50 1.19 9.87
N TYR A 66 -26.64 0.65 9.42
CA TYR A 66 -27.00 0.62 7.99
C TYR A 66 -27.04 2.00 7.33
N ILE A 67 -27.31 3.06 8.10
CA ILE A 67 -27.32 4.44 7.60
C ILE A 67 -25.91 4.89 7.16
N GLU A 68 -24.87 4.36 7.78
CA GLU A 68 -23.46 4.69 7.47
C GLU A 68 -22.98 4.09 6.14
N LEU A 69 -23.77 3.19 5.54
CA LEU A 69 -23.46 2.65 4.22
C LEU A 69 -23.45 3.74 3.13
N ILE A 70 -24.31 4.76 3.27
CA ILE A 70 -24.39 5.89 2.34
C ILE A 70 -23.06 6.67 2.30
N PRO A 71 -22.51 7.15 3.43
CA PRO A 71 -21.20 7.79 3.43
C PRO A 71 -20.05 6.84 3.05
N PHE A 72 -20.14 5.52 3.32
CA PHE A 72 -19.12 4.58 2.86
C PHE A 72 -19.08 4.43 1.33
N ILE A 73 -20.24 4.39 0.67
CA ILE A 73 -20.32 4.37 -0.78
C ILE A 73 -19.78 5.67 -1.37
N SER A 74 -20.16 6.83 -0.81
CA SER A 74 -19.65 8.11 -1.29
C SER A 74 -18.13 8.21 -1.14
N LEU A 75 -17.57 7.76 -0.01
CA LEU A 75 -16.12 7.66 0.20
C LEU A 75 -15.45 6.77 -0.86
N GLY A 76 -16.06 5.63 -1.21
CA GLY A 76 -15.57 4.77 -2.30
C GLY A 76 -15.52 5.49 -3.65
N ILE A 77 -16.57 6.25 -3.98
CA ILE A 77 -16.63 7.05 -5.22
C ILE A 77 -15.54 8.12 -5.23
N PHE A 78 -15.42 8.90 -4.15
CA PHE A 78 -14.39 9.94 -4.04
C PHE A 78 -12.98 9.35 -4.09
N GLY A 79 -12.74 8.24 -3.40
CA GLY A 79 -11.47 7.50 -3.45
C GLY A 79 -11.13 7.03 -4.87
N GLY A 80 -12.11 6.50 -5.61
CA GLY A 80 -11.93 6.07 -6.99
C GLY A 80 -11.62 7.24 -7.95
N VAL A 81 -12.29 8.39 -7.79
CA VAL A 81 -12.04 9.59 -8.60
C VAL A 81 -10.63 10.13 -8.33
N ILE A 82 -10.26 10.30 -7.06
CA ILE A 82 -8.93 10.78 -6.67
C ILE A 82 -7.85 9.79 -7.15
N GLY A 83 -8.07 8.48 -6.98
CA GLY A 83 -7.16 7.44 -7.46
C GLY A 83 -6.95 7.48 -8.98
N THR A 84 -8.03 7.69 -9.75
CA THR A 84 -7.93 7.83 -11.21
C THR A 84 -7.12 9.05 -11.62
N ILE A 85 -7.34 10.19 -10.96
CA ILE A 85 -6.56 11.42 -11.20
C ILE A 85 -5.09 11.17 -10.87
N PHE A 86 -4.81 10.55 -9.72
CA PHE A 86 -3.45 10.21 -9.29
C PHE A 86 -2.72 9.32 -10.31
N ILE A 87 -3.37 8.26 -10.81
CA ILE A 87 -2.79 7.36 -11.81
C ILE A 87 -2.50 8.13 -13.11
N LYS A 88 -3.43 8.95 -13.59
CA LYS A 88 -3.22 9.77 -14.80
C LYS A 88 -2.07 10.77 -14.63
N CYS A 89 -1.99 11.43 -13.48
CA CYS A 89 -0.89 12.34 -13.15
C CYS A 89 0.46 11.61 -13.11
N ASN A 90 0.52 10.42 -12.49
CA ASN A 90 1.75 9.62 -12.43
C ASN A 90 2.19 9.16 -13.82
N ILE A 91 1.26 8.69 -14.67
CA ILE A 91 1.57 8.32 -16.06
C ILE A 91 2.06 9.53 -16.87
N CYS A 92 1.43 10.70 -16.68
CA CYS A 92 1.86 11.95 -17.31
C CYS A 92 3.29 12.33 -16.89
N TRP A 93 3.60 12.26 -15.60
CA TRP A 93 4.92 12.52 -15.05
C TRP A 93 5.97 11.53 -15.60
N CYS A 94 5.64 10.23 -15.60
CA CYS A 94 6.50 9.20 -16.18
C CYS A 94 6.80 9.44 -17.67
N ARG A 95 5.82 9.92 -18.44
CA ARG A 95 6.02 10.30 -19.85
C ARG A 95 6.89 11.55 -19.98
N PHE A 96 6.63 12.58 -19.17
CA PHE A 96 7.44 13.80 -19.14
C PHE A 96 8.91 13.51 -18.81
N ARG A 97 9.17 12.66 -17.81
CA ARG A 97 10.51 12.23 -17.42
C ARG A 97 11.27 11.52 -18.55
N LYS A 98 10.57 10.73 -19.37
CA LYS A 98 11.17 10.05 -20.54
C LYS A 98 11.42 10.97 -21.73
N SER A 99 10.68 12.08 -21.82
CA SER A 99 10.76 13.04 -22.93
C SER A 99 11.72 14.21 -22.65
N SER A 100 12.01 14.47 -21.38
CA SER A 100 12.80 15.61 -20.91
C SER A 100 14.19 15.17 -20.42
N THR A 101 15.13 16.10 -20.36
CA THR A 101 16.50 15.89 -19.86
C THR A 101 16.57 15.56 -18.36
N LEU A 102 15.44 15.67 -17.63
CA LEU A 102 15.34 15.19 -16.24
C LEU A 102 15.59 13.68 -16.11
N GLY A 103 15.36 12.90 -17.16
CA GLY A 103 15.65 11.47 -17.16
C GLY A 103 17.14 11.12 -17.08
N ASP A 104 18.03 12.05 -17.48
CA ASP A 104 19.47 11.81 -17.56
C ASP A 104 20.18 11.93 -16.20
N TYR A 105 19.57 12.63 -15.23
CA TYR A 105 20.14 12.89 -13.91
C TYR A 105 19.24 12.41 -12.76
N PRO A 106 18.96 11.10 -12.64
CA PRO A 106 17.99 10.57 -11.68
C PRO A 106 18.39 10.82 -10.21
N ILE A 107 19.69 10.87 -9.91
CA ILE A 107 20.19 11.08 -8.54
C ILE A 107 19.97 12.53 -8.09
N ALA A 108 20.26 13.51 -8.96
CA ALA A 108 20.08 14.93 -8.65
C ALA A 108 18.60 15.30 -8.49
N GLU A 109 17.72 14.70 -9.30
CA GLU A 109 16.27 14.84 -9.19
C GLU A 109 15.77 14.38 -7.81
N VAL A 110 16.10 13.15 -7.40
CA VAL A 110 15.67 12.61 -6.10
C VAL A 110 16.22 13.43 -4.95
N LEU A 111 17.50 13.82 -4.98
CA LEU A 111 18.09 14.67 -3.93
C LEU A 111 17.38 16.02 -3.81
N SER A 112 17.07 16.66 -4.94
CA SER A 112 16.37 17.94 -4.97
C SER A 112 14.96 17.82 -4.40
N ILE A 113 14.22 16.78 -4.80
CA ILE A 113 12.87 16.51 -4.28
C ILE A 113 12.92 16.24 -2.78
N THR A 114 13.81 15.36 -2.31
CA THR A 114 13.96 15.05 -0.89
C THR A 114 14.34 16.28 -0.08
N PHE A 115 15.22 17.15 -0.59
CA PHE A 115 15.60 18.39 0.07
C PHE A 115 14.40 19.36 0.20
N ILE A 116 13.64 19.55 -0.88
CA ILE A 116 12.44 20.38 -0.86
C ILE A 116 11.39 19.80 0.10
N THR A 117 11.14 18.48 0.05
CA THR A 117 10.20 17.82 0.97
C THR A 117 10.65 17.98 2.42
N ALA A 118 11.94 17.79 2.72
CA ALA A 118 12.47 17.97 4.07
C ALA A 118 12.30 19.41 4.58
N LEU A 119 12.58 20.41 3.73
CA LEU A 119 12.38 21.83 4.07
C LEU A 119 10.90 22.17 4.36
N LEU A 120 9.97 21.58 3.61
CA LEU A 120 8.54 21.80 3.79
C LEU A 120 7.96 21.02 4.99
N SER A 121 8.44 19.81 5.24
CA SER A 121 7.96 18.96 6.34
C SER A 121 8.55 19.33 7.71
N PHE A 122 9.79 19.84 7.77
CA PHE A 122 10.45 20.22 9.02
C PHE A 122 9.67 21.27 9.87
N PRO A 123 9.09 22.33 9.31
CA PRO A 123 8.30 23.29 10.08
C PRO A 123 6.88 22.82 10.43
N ASN A 124 6.40 21.73 9.83
CA ASN A 124 5.04 21.24 10.05
C ASN A 124 4.98 20.23 11.21
N GLU A 125 4.45 20.67 12.35
CA GLU A 125 4.36 19.88 13.59
C GLU A 125 3.53 18.59 13.44
N TYR A 126 2.58 18.53 12.50
CA TYR A 126 1.74 17.35 12.25
C TYR A 126 2.42 16.24 11.44
N THR A 127 3.59 16.52 10.86
CA THR A 127 4.41 15.53 10.11
C THR A 127 5.61 15.02 10.90
N ARG A 128 5.70 15.37 12.19
CA ARG A 128 6.81 15.01 13.08
C ARG A 128 6.55 13.76 13.91
#